data_AF-A0A0R3SJK4-F1
#
_entry.id   AF-A0A0R3SJK4-F1
#
_cell.length_a   1.000
_cell.length_b   1.000
_cell.length_c   1.000
_cell.angle_alpha   90.00
_cell.angle_beta   90.00
_cell.angle_gamma   90.00
#
_symmetry.space_group_name_H-M   'P 1'
#
loop_
_entity.id
_entity.type
_entity.pdbx_description
1 polymer ?
#
loop_
_entity_poly.entity_id
_entity_poly.type
_entity_poly.pdbx_seq_one_letter_code
_entity_poly.pdbx_strand_id
1 'polypeptide(L)'
;MASSLPHVPLIVSIFKECQETSLSHDRLIASLTDLYMKMPFSHFAEDFFELSRYSLLSADRTAARERTINFIVRAVIHIIANAPDRNDGKPRNLLLIKAFLFCSKYHECVKHAPRFRCTQLIYKLLEAMGTESCIPVELFDVIQRVLIRRSKDIKPMVRVQAALGLARLQNPTDKKCPVIEQLLWLCRHDTSPDVRRAALAAIVLTTFTLPSVVERCRDVSDAVRKTAYTILANRAVVRPLSIAKRIAILQDGLTDTSVEVRKAAQAMVVAWFNFLDKDPILLLRRLDTEGVPKTSKLCLDNLLPNLNEEDLISVITKWSDDYLDEKHIPKPDRCSVECVFFWRVIFENLLKKQKACEESEDNGEGSDSNGKSSSLTSSQIASLLERITPNVTNYVDFVISRVECLLALLRADVDYNENVMEAECVLEHVLMVSESLDLSDEFGRRRLLDVVRTWLVCPQVPASLTKYLLEIYFKLETNVDLSEPAII
;
A
#
# COMPACT_ATOMS: atom_id res chain seq x y z
N MET A 1 52.86 48.74 -13.22
CA MET A 1 52.56 47.89 -12.05
C MET A 1 51.21 47.23 -12.29
N ALA A 2 51.21 46.02 -12.85
CA ALA A 2 49.99 45.25 -13.00
C ALA A 2 49.58 44.74 -11.61
N SER A 3 48.44 45.22 -11.11
CA SER A 3 47.84 44.71 -9.88
C SER A 3 47.46 43.25 -10.11
N SER A 4 48.28 42.32 -9.62
CA SER A 4 47.91 40.91 -9.55
C SER A 4 46.62 40.79 -8.73
N LEU A 5 45.51 40.50 -9.40
CA LEU A 5 44.25 40.15 -8.74
C LEU A 5 44.53 39.08 -7.68
N PRO A 6 43.98 39.21 -6.45
CA PRO A 6 44.24 38.24 -5.40
C PRO A 6 43.83 36.85 -5.87
N HIS A 7 44.77 35.90 -5.83
CA HIS A 7 44.52 34.51 -6.22
C HIS A 7 43.43 33.94 -5.30
N VAL A 8 42.24 33.67 -5.86
CA VAL A 8 41.15 33.06 -5.10
C VAL A 8 41.60 31.68 -4.62
N PRO A 9 41.52 31.35 -3.32
CA PRO A 9 41.90 30.02 -2.83
C PRO A 9 41.11 28.92 -3.54
N LEU A 10 41.76 27.80 -3.87
CA LEU A 10 41.15 26.70 -4.63
C LEU A 10 39.86 26.18 -3.97
N ILE A 11 39.81 26.10 -2.64
CA ILE A 11 38.60 25.67 -1.92
C ILE A 11 37.42 26.64 -2.12
N VAL A 12 37.69 27.94 -2.27
CA VAL A 12 36.66 28.95 -2.56
C VAL A 12 36.13 28.78 -3.99
N SER A 13 36.98 28.50 -4.98
CA SER A 13 36.50 28.24 -6.34
C SER A 13 35.70 26.94 -6.42
N ILE A 14 36.07 25.91 -5.65
CA ILE A 14 35.28 24.66 -5.54
C ILE A 14 33.87 24.94 -5.03
N PHE A 15 33.73 25.72 -3.94
CA PHE A 15 32.41 26.06 -3.38
C PHE A 15 31.57 27.00 -4.27
N LYS A 16 32.22 27.84 -5.09
CA LYS A 16 31.52 28.63 -6.11
C LYS A 16 30.98 27.74 -7.22
N GLU A 17 31.81 26.86 -7.77
CA GLU A 17 31.43 26.02 -8.91
C GLU A 17 30.39 24.94 -8.53
N CYS A 18 30.44 24.39 -7.31
CA CYS A 18 29.48 23.36 -6.89
C CYS A 18 28.03 23.88 -6.80
N GLN A 19 27.85 25.20 -6.75
CA GLN A 19 26.53 25.83 -6.79
C GLN A 19 25.89 25.78 -8.17
N GLU A 20 26.65 25.59 -9.25
CA GLU A 20 26.17 25.74 -10.63
C GLU A 20 25.58 24.44 -11.18
N THR A 21 26.29 23.31 -11.04
CA THR A 21 25.86 22.02 -11.60
C THR A 21 26.31 20.83 -10.75
N SER A 22 25.47 19.80 -10.66
CA SER A 22 25.82 18.54 -9.99
C SER A 22 26.78 17.67 -10.78
N LEU A 23 26.95 17.93 -12.09
CA LEU A 23 27.81 17.16 -12.98
C LEU A 23 29.30 17.35 -12.66
N SER A 24 29.69 18.51 -12.14
CA SER A 24 31.08 18.78 -11.76
C SER A 24 31.45 18.22 -10.38
N HIS A 25 30.47 17.72 -9.61
CA HIS A 25 30.70 17.33 -8.21
C HIS A 25 31.79 16.27 -8.03
N ASP A 26 31.85 15.24 -8.88
CA ASP A 26 32.86 14.17 -8.71
C ASP A 26 34.29 14.70 -8.92
N ARG A 27 34.49 15.52 -9.94
CA ARG A 27 35.77 16.21 -10.18
C ARG A 27 36.13 17.16 -9.03
N LEU A 28 35.15 17.95 -8.57
CA LEU A 28 35.35 18.90 -7.47
C LEU A 28 35.65 18.20 -6.13
N ILE A 29 35.01 17.07 -5.86
CA ILE A 29 35.28 16.23 -4.69
C ILE A 29 36.68 15.62 -4.77
N ALA A 30 37.14 15.17 -5.95
CA ALA A 30 38.50 14.69 -6.12
C ALA A 30 39.53 15.80 -5.81
N SER A 31 39.34 17.01 -6.36
CA SER A 31 40.20 18.16 -6.05
C SER A 31 40.17 18.57 -4.57
N LEU A 32 39.00 18.49 -3.92
CA LEU A 32 38.87 18.77 -2.49
C LEU A 32 39.55 17.68 -1.63
N THR A 33 39.50 16.42 -2.08
CA THR A 33 40.18 15.30 -1.43
C THR A 33 41.70 15.48 -1.51
N ASP A 34 42.23 15.92 -2.66
CA ASP A 34 43.65 16.26 -2.79
C ASP A 34 44.07 17.38 -1.84
N LEU A 35 43.24 18.42 -1.67
CA LEU A 35 43.48 19.48 -0.69
C LEU A 35 43.48 18.93 0.74
N TYR A 36 42.51 18.07 1.07
CA TYR A 36 42.43 17.41 2.37
C TYR A 36 43.68 16.59 2.69
N MET A 37 44.26 15.91 1.69
CA MET A 37 45.49 15.11 1.86
C MET A 37 46.75 15.98 2.01
N LYS A 38 46.80 17.15 1.37
CA LYS A 38 47.98 18.02 1.35
C LYS A 38 48.04 19.02 2.52
N MET A 39 46.90 19.36 3.12
CA MET A 39 46.82 20.36 4.19
C MET A 39 46.76 19.74 5.58
N PRO A 40 47.29 20.41 6.63
CA PRO A 40 46.98 20.04 7.99
C PRO A 40 45.47 20.09 8.24
N PHE A 41 44.92 19.09 8.92
CA PHE A 41 43.47 18.94 9.09
C PHE A 41 42.81 20.18 9.71
N SER A 42 43.46 20.84 10.67
CA SER A 42 42.92 22.03 11.32
C SER A 42 42.63 23.15 10.32
N HIS A 43 43.58 23.44 9.43
CA HIS A 43 43.44 24.47 8.39
C HIS A 43 42.38 24.08 7.37
N PHE A 44 42.41 22.84 6.87
CA PHE A 44 41.38 22.36 5.95
C PHE A 44 39.98 22.46 6.56
N ALA A 45 39.81 21.99 7.80
CA ALA A 45 38.53 22.00 8.48
C ALA A 45 38.03 23.43 8.72
N GLU A 46 38.91 24.34 9.12
CA GLU A 46 38.58 25.76 9.28
C GLU A 46 38.04 26.36 7.98
N ASP A 47 38.78 26.24 6.88
CA ASP A 47 38.37 26.75 5.57
C ASP A 47 37.06 26.10 5.07
N PHE A 48 36.98 24.78 5.16
CA PHE A 48 35.82 24.01 4.68
C PHE A 48 34.54 24.37 5.45
N PHE A 49 34.62 24.46 6.79
CA PHE A 49 33.46 24.77 7.61
C PHE A 49 33.12 26.26 7.62
N GLU A 50 34.08 27.14 7.40
CA GLU A 50 33.80 28.57 7.19
C GLU A 50 33.02 28.78 5.89
N LEU A 51 33.39 28.10 4.81
CA LEU A 51 32.62 28.12 3.56
C LEU A 51 31.25 27.45 3.70
N SER A 52 31.17 26.34 4.44
CA SER A 52 29.90 25.66 4.74
C SER A 52 28.94 26.55 5.56
N ARG A 53 29.45 27.52 6.33
CA ARG A 53 28.64 28.46 7.13
C ARG A 53 27.74 29.32 6.26
N TYR A 54 28.17 29.69 5.05
CA TYR A 54 27.35 30.47 4.12
C TYR A 54 26.11 29.72 3.65
N SER A 55 26.16 28.38 3.62
CA SER A 55 25.01 27.53 3.31
C SER A 55 23.95 27.56 4.42
N LEU A 56 24.28 28.01 5.64
CA LEU A 56 23.36 28.09 6.78
C LEU A 56 22.50 29.38 6.79
N LEU A 57 22.86 30.39 6.00
CA LEU A 57 22.30 31.74 6.13
C LEU A 57 20.86 31.88 5.64
N SER A 58 20.40 31.00 4.75
CA SER A 58 19.04 31.03 4.19
C SER A 58 18.40 29.63 4.18
N ALA A 59 17.10 29.61 4.43
CA ALA A 59 16.25 28.41 4.34
C ALA A 59 15.73 28.16 2.91
N ASP A 60 15.96 29.08 1.97
CA ASP A 60 15.42 29.00 0.61
C ASP A 60 15.99 27.79 -0.12
N ARG A 61 15.12 26.99 -0.73
CA ARG A 61 15.50 25.75 -1.41
C ARG A 61 15.80 25.96 -2.89
N THR A 62 16.60 26.98 -3.21
CA THR A 62 17.07 27.18 -4.58
C THR A 62 17.96 26.01 -5.01
N ALA A 63 17.99 25.71 -6.30
CA ALA A 63 18.80 24.60 -6.84
C ALA A 63 20.29 24.72 -6.44
N ALA A 64 20.84 25.95 -6.47
CA ALA A 64 22.21 26.21 -6.04
C ALA A 64 22.46 25.83 -4.58
N ARG A 65 21.56 26.20 -3.66
CA ARG A 65 21.70 25.89 -2.23
C ARG A 65 21.56 24.41 -1.95
N GLU A 66 20.59 23.74 -2.57
CA GLU A 66 20.42 22.29 -2.40
C GLU A 66 21.63 21.52 -3.00
N ARG A 67 22.19 21.98 -4.13
CA ARG A 67 23.44 21.43 -4.68
C ARG A 67 24.61 21.58 -3.71
N THR A 68 24.81 22.75 -3.10
CA THR A 68 25.88 22.95 -2.12
C THR A 68 25.72 22.05 -0.90
N ILE A 69 24.50 21.92 -0.35
CA ILE A 69 24.26 21.01 0.78
C ILE A 69 24.57 19.56 0.39
N ASN A 70 24.11 19.11 -0.77
CA ASN A 70 24.40 17.76 -1.27
C ASN A 70 25.91 17.58 -1.56
N PHE A 71 26.60 18.60 -2.06
CA PHE A 71 28.03 18.60 -2.29
C PHE A 71 28.79 18.44 -0.97
N ILE A 72 28.46 19.22 0.07
CA ILE A 72 29.07 19.11 1.40
C ILE A 72 28.94 17.68 1.94
N VAL A 73 27.72 17.11 1.88
CA VAL A 73 27.46 15.74 2.35
C VAL A 73 28.28 14.72 1.55
N ARG A 74 28.24 14.78 0.21
CA ARG A 74 29.00 13.87 -0.66
C ARG A 74 30.51 13.99 -0.43
N ALA A 75 31.03 15.21 -0.30
CA ALA A 75 32.43 15.46 -0.03
C ALA A 75 32.88 14.84 1.29
N VAL A 76 32.12 15.06 2.38
CA VAL A 76 32.43 14.49 3.69
C VAL A 76 32.46 12.96 3.62
N ILE A 77 31.45 12.33 3.03
CA ILE A 77 31.36 10.86 2.92
C ILE A 77 32.45 10.28 2.00
N HIS A 78 32.72 10.93 0.87
CA HIS A 78 33.75 10.49 -0.05
C HIS A 78 35.14 10.56 0.58
N ILE A 79 35.46 11.67 1.25
CA ILE A 79 36.78 11.86 1.88
C ILE A 79 37.00 10.83 2.98
N ILE A 80 36.03 10.58 3.87
CA ILE A 80 36.21 9.56 4.92
C ILE A 80 36.37 8.15 4.35
N ALA A 81 35.72 7.86 3.22
CA ALA A 81 35.76 6.54 2.58
C ALA A 81 37.03 6.31 1.73
N ASN A 82 37.66 7.35 1.20
CA ASN A 82 38.74 7.22 0.21
C ASN A 82 40.08 7.83 0.64
N ALA A 83 40.10 8.73 1.64
CA ALA A 83 41.36 9.25 2.14
C ALA A 83 42.15 8.16 2.88
N PRO A 84 43.49 8.14 2.74
CA PRO A 84 44.34 7.21 3.47
C PRO A 84 44.24 7.46 4.98
N ASP A 85 44.58 6.44 5.76
CA ASP A 85 44.67 6.59 7.21
C ASP A 85 45.69 7.67 7.57
N ARG A 86 45.35 8.46 8.58
CA ARG A 86 46.17 9.59 8.99
C ARG A 86 47.31 9.11 9.88
N ASN A 87 48.53 9.53 9.57
CA ASN A 87 49.72 9.23 10.39
C ASN A 87 49.73 9.99 11.74
N ASP A 88 48.74 10.86 12.01
CA ASP A 88 48.65 11.67 13.23
C ASP A 88 47.86 11.00 14.37
N GLY A 89 47.54 9.71 14.23
CA GLY A 89 46.81 8.91 15.23
C GLY A 89 45.34 9.30 15.40
N LYS A 90 44.81 10.23 14.59
CA LYS A 90 43.41 10.65 14.65
C LYS A 90 42.51 9.70 13.86
N PRO A 91 41.23 9.57 14.26
CA PRO A 91 40.34 8.61 13.62
C PRO A 91 40.02 9.04 12.18
N ARG A 92 39.89 8.06 11.28
CA ARG A 92 39.59 8.27 9.85
C ARG A 92 38.31 9.07 9.61
N ASN A 93 37.32 8.94 10.49
CA ASN A 93 36.03 9.64 10.42
C ASN A 93 36.04 11.06 11.03
N LEU A 94 37.21 11.66 11.29
CA LEU A 94 37.33 12.96 11.96
C LEU A 94 36.58 14.10 11.24
N LEU A 95 36.60 14.13 9.90
CA LEU A 95 35.87 15.15 9.13
C LEU A 95 34.35 15.03 9.33
N LEU A 96 33.83 13.81 9.39
CA LEU A 96 32.42 13.53 9.67
C LEU A 96 32.05 13.93 11.09
N ILE A 97 32.86 13.56 12.08
CA ILE A 97 32.66 13.97 13.49
C ILE A 97 32.61 15.51 13.56
N LYS A 98 33.57 16.20 12.92
CA LYS A 98 33.58 17.66 12.88
C LYS A 98 32.36 18.25 12.16
N ALA A 99 31.83 17.59 11.12
CA ALA A 99 30.62 18.05 10.43
C ALA A 99 29.38 17.99 11.34
N PHE A 100 29.23 16.93 12.13
CA PHE A 100 28.17 16.84 13.14
C PHE A 100 28.33 17.89 14.25
N LEU A 101 29.56 18.09 14.75
CA LEU A 101 29.84 19.11 15.76
C LEU A 101 29.63 20.54 15.23
N PHE A 102 29.96 20.80 13.96
CA PHE A 102 29.66 22.04 13.27
C PHE A 102 28.15 22.32 13.26
N CYS A 103 27.33 21.34 12.90
CA CYS A 103 25.88 21.49 12.93
C CYS A 103 25.37 21.68 14.37
N SER A 104 25.93 20.96 15.34
CA SER A 104 25.60 21.06 16.77
C SER A 104 25.96 22.43 17.36
N LYS A 105 26.91 23.17 16.78
CA LYS A 105 27.24 24.54 17.20
C LYS A 105 26.18 25.56 16.81
N TYR A 106 25.56 25.40 15.63
CA TYR A 106 24.67 26.41 15.04
C TYR A 106 23.17 26.04 15.07
N HIS A 107 22.81 24.86 15.58
CA HIS A 107 21.42 24.41 15.61
C HIS A 107 20.50 25.25 16.51
N GLU A 108 21.04 26.05 17.43
CA GLU A 108 20.28 26.88 18.41
C GLU A 108 20.19 28.37 18.03
N CYS A 109 20.67 28.76 16.84
CA CYS A 109 20.61 30.14 16.39
C CYS A 109 19.18 30.71 16.43
N VAL A 110 19.04 31.99 16.79
CA VAL A 110 17.74 32.69 16.86
C VAL A 110 16.98 32.59 15.52
N LYS A 111 17.68 32.86 14.41
CA LYS A 111 17.13 32.73 13.05
C LYS A 111 16.85 31.26 12.72
N HIS A 112 15.74 31.00 12.04
CA HIS A 112 15.33 29.64 11.70
C HIS A 112 16.19 28.98 10.60
N ALA A 113 16.79 29.77 9.70
CA ALA A 113 17.57 29.24 8.58
C ALA A 113 18.77 28.37 9.01
N PRO A 114 19.64 28.81 9.95
CA PRO A 114 20.69 27.93 10.45
C PRO A 114 20.15 26.67 11.13
N ARG A 115 19.06 26.77 11.89
CA ARG A 115 18.43 25.60 12.54
C ARG A 115 17.95 24.57 11.52
N PHE A 116 17.26 25.05 10.47
CA PHE A 116 16.82 24.23 9.35
C PHE A 116 18.00 23.54 8.65
N ARG A 117 19.02 24.31 8.24
CA ARG A 117 20.17 23.80 7.47
C ARG A 117 21.05 22.86 8.28
N CYS A 118 21.27 23.14 9.57
CA CYS A 118 22.00 22.23 10.45
C CYS A 118 21.24 20.90 10.62
N THR A 119 19.92 20.97 10.85
CA THR A 119 19.10 19.75 10.99
C THR A 119 19.06 18.95 9.69
N GLN A 120 18.96 19.63 8.55
CA GLN A 120 19.03 19.02 7.22
C GLN A 120 20.38 18.35 6.95
N LEU A 121 21.51 19.01 7.28
CA LEU A 121 22.84 18.45 7.13
C LEU A 121 23.02 17.22 8.02
N ILE A 122 22.59 17.28 9.29
CA ILE A 122 22.64 16.12 10.20
C ILE A 122 21.87 14.94 9.60
N TYR A 123 20.62 15.15 9.18
CA TYR A 123 19.82 14.11 8.54
C TYR A 123 20.52 13.53 7.30
N LYS A 124 20.97 14.37 6.37
CA LYS A 124 21.61 13.91 5.13
C LYS A 124 22.94 13.21 5.37
N LEU A 125 23.72 13.63 6.35
CA LEU A 125 24.94 12.93 6.76
C LEU A 125 24.59 11.56 7.33
N LEU A 126 23.63 11.48 8.25
CA LEU A 126 23.15 10.20 8.77
C LEU A 126 22.68 9.30 7.64
N GLU A 127 21.88 9.78 6.69
CA GLU A 127 21.41 8.99 5.54
C GLU A 127 22.58 8.49 4.67
N ALA A 128 23.50 9.38 4.29
CA ALA A 128 24.58 9.08 3.36
C ALA A 128 25.66 8.13 3.90
N MET A 129 25.78 7.96 5.23
CA MET A 129 26.75 7.03 5.82
C MET A 129 26.39 5.55 5.63
N GLY A 130 25.16 5.21 5.22
CA GLY A 130 24.73 3.81 5.02
C GLY A 130 24.48 3.03 6.32
N THR A 131 23.80 1.88 6.24
CA THR A 131 23.26 1.13 7.40
C THR A 131 24.32 0.59 8.36
N GLU A 132 25.47 0.18 7.82
CA GLU A 132 26.54 -0.48 8.59
C GLU A 132 27.51 0.50 9.29
N SER A 133 27.30 1.80 9.11
CA SER A 133 28.19 2.81 9.70
C SER A 133 27.95 2.99 11.20
N CYS A 134 29.04 3.02 11.96
CA CYS A 134 29.04 3.28 13.39
C CYS A 134 29.54 4.70 13.69
N ILE A 135 28.94 5.33 14.70
CA ILE A 135 29.44 6.58 15.29
C ILE A 135 29.77 6.37 16.77
N PRO A 136 30.73 7.13 17.33
CA PRO A 136 31.00 7.10 18.77
C PRO A 136 29.73 7.39 19.57
N VAL A 137 29.56 6.70 20.70
CA VAL A 137 28.34 6.78 21.54
C VAL A 137 28.09 8.21 22.00
N GLU A 138 29.14 8.94 22.38
CA GLU A 138 29.04 10.33 22.83
C GLU A 138 28.53 11.24 21.72
N LEU A 139 28.93 10.97 20.47
CA LEU A 139 28.46 11.72 19.30
C LEU A 139 27.01 11.35 18.97
N PHE A 140 26.66 10.07 19.06
CA PHE A 140 25.28 9.60 18.91
C PHE A 140 24.34 10.34 19.87
N ASP A 141 24.71 10.40 21.15
CA ASP A 141 23.94 11.09 22.19
C ASP A 141 23.77 12.59 21.89
N VAL A 142 24.81 13.26 21.39
CA VAL A 142 24.74 14.67 20.96
C VAL A 142 23.75 14.82 19.81
N ILE A 143 23.87 14.00 18.76
CA ILE A 143 23.01 14.07 17.57
C ILE A 143 21.56 13.80 17.95
N GLN A 144 21.31 12.77 18.78
CA GLN A 144 19.97 12.43 19.26
C GLN A 144 19.36 13.61 20.05
N ARG A 145 20.11 14.23 20.98
CA ARG A 145 19.63 15.41 21.70
C ARG A 145 19.31 16.58 20.76
N VAL A 146 20.17 16.84 19.78
CA VAL A 146 19.96 17.90 18.77
C VAL A 146 18.66 17.65 17.99
N LEU A 147 18.46 16.45 17.46
CA LEU A 147 17.30 16.11 16.65
C LEU A 147 16.01 16.09 17.47
N ILE A 148 16.02 15.53 18.68
CA ILE A 148 14.84 15.59 19.58
C ILE A 148 14.51 17.04 19.92
N ARG A 149 15.51 17.88 20.20
CA ARG A 149 15.28 19.31 20.47
C ARG A 149 14.69 20.04 19.26
N ARG A 150 15.18 19.76 18.05
CA ARG A 150 14.69 20.38 16.80
C ARG A 150 13.38 19.78 16.30
N SER A 151 13.01 18.59 16.76
CA SER A 151 11.67 18.02 16.54
C SER A 151 10.56 18.85 17.21
N LYS A 152 10.91 19.70 18.18
CA LYS A 152 9.99 20.62 18.88
C LYS A 152 10.17 22.08 18.43
N ASP A 153 10.77 22.31 17.27
CA ASP A 153 11.04 23.65 16.75
C ASP A 153 9.73 24.39 16.39
N ILE A 154 9.74 25.72 16.53
CA ILE A 154 8.61 26.58 16.14
C ILE A 154 8.27 26.42 14.65
N LYS A 155 9.27 26.24 13.78
CA LYS A 155 9.07 26.18 12.33
C LYS A 155 8.89 24.73 11.86
N PRO A 156 7.76 24.39 11.19
CA PRO A 156 7.50 23.03 10.72
C PRO A 156 8.60 22.46 9.83
N MET A 157 9.19 23.26 8.94
CA MET A 157 10.28 22.83 8.06
C MET A 157 11.50 22.27 8.82
N VAL A 158 11.78 22.78 10.03
CA VAL A 158 12.86 22.28 10.89
C VAL A 158 12.44 20.95 11.50
N ARG A 159 11.20 20.86 11.99
CA ARG A 159 10.64 19.62 12.55
C ARG A 159 10.60 18.48 11.54
N VAL A 160 10.31 18.77 10.26
CA VAL A 160 10.39 17.80 9.17
C VAL A 160 11.80 17.22 9.05
N GLN A 161 12.84 18.07 8.99
CA GLN A 161 14.22 17.58 8.91
C GLN A 161 14.62 16.78 10.16
N ALA A 162 14.11 17.18 11.33
CA ALA A 162 14.36 16.46 12.56
C ALA A 162 13.72 15.06 12.53
N ALA A 163 12.47 14.94 12.09
CA ALA A 163 11.79 13.66 11.93
C ALA A 163 12.54 12.72 10.96
N LEU A 164 13.02 13.25 9.84
CA LEU A 164 13.84 12.49 8.87
C LEU A 164 15.16 12.01 9.49
N GLY A 165 15.85 12.87 10.24
CA GLY A 165 17.09 12.48 10.93
C GLY A 165 16.86 11.43 12.03
N LEU A 166 15.77 11.55 12.78
CA LEU A 166 15.39 10.61 13.84
C LEU A 166 15.11 9.20 13.31
N ALA A 167 14.75 9.05 12.03
CA ALA A 167 14.47 7.75 11.41
C ALA A 167 15.60 6.73 11.66
N ARG A 168 16.86 7.17 11.57
CA ARG A 168 18.05 6.31 11.74
C ARG A 168 18.47 6.07 13.20
N LEU A 169 17.87 6.75 14.17
CA LEU A 169 18.27 6.70 15.59
C LEU A 169 17.29 5.91 16.46
N GLN A 170 16.33 5.22 15.85
CA GLN A 170 15.34 4.41 16.55
C GLN A 170 15.98 3.13 17.10
N ASN A 171 15.55 2.71 18.28
CA ASN A 171 15.80 1.38 18.81
C ASN A 171 14.46 0.62 18.94
N PRO A 172 14.06 -0.18 17.92
CA PRO A 172 12.78 -0.91 17.94
C PRO A 172 12.65 -1.98 19.02
N THR A 173 13.77 -2.41 19.62
CA THR A 173 13.77 -3.41 20.70
C THR A 173 13.48 -2.80 22.07
N ASP A 174 13.70 -1.48 22.21
CA ASP A 174 13.44 -0.75 23.44
C ASP A 174 12.07 -0.06 23.37
N LYS A 175 11.11 -0.55 24.18
CA LYS A 175 9.77 0.04 24.29
C LYS A 175 9.78 1.46 24.86
N LYS A 176 10.87 1.88 25.52
CA LYS A 176 11.07 3.22 26.08
C LYS A 176 12.02 4.06 25.21
N CYS A 177 12.27 3.67 23.96
CA CYS A 177 13.11 4.42 23.05
C CYS A 177 12.54 5.85 22.88
N PRO A 178 13.26 6.90 23.32
CA PRO A 178 12.75 8.28 23.28
C PRO A 178 12.59 8.80 21.84
N VAL A 179 13.32 8.22 20.88
CA VAL A 179 13.19 8.55 19.46
C VAL A 179 11.85 8.05 18.91
N ILE A 180 11.48 6.81 19.22
CA ILE A 180 10.20 6.23 18.81
C ILE A 180 9.05 7.01 19.48
N GLU A 181 9.14 7.28 20.78
CA GLU A 181 8.15 8.08 21.50
C GLU A 181 7.95 9.46 20.84
N GLN A 182 9.04 10.14 20.51
CA GLN A 182 8.97 11.46 19.87
C GLN A 182 8.37 11.40 18.45
N LEU A 183 8.70 10.38 17.65
CA LEU A 183 8.11 10.19 16.32
C LEU A 183 6.61 9.87 16.39
N LEU A 184 6.19 9.01 17.33
CA LEU A 184 4.77 8.72 17.56
C LEU A 184 4.02 9.98 18.00
N TRP A 185 4.63 10.81 18.85
CA TRP A 185 4.04 12.07 19.28
C TRP A 185 3.84 13.03 18.11
N LEU A 186 4.88 13.23 17.27
CA LEU A 186 4.80 14.08 16.09
C LEU A 186 3.74 13.58 15.11
N CYS A 187 3.73 12.28 14.84
CA CYS A 187 2.81 11.64 13.92
C CYS A 187 1.34 11.89 14.32
N ARG A 188 1.02 11.84 15.62
CA ARG A 188 -0.35 12.01 16.12
C ARG A 188 -0.77 13.46 16.34
N HIS A 189 0.13 14.29 16.87
CA HIS A 189 -0.25 15.59 17.47
C HIS A 189 0.32 16.82 16.75
N ASP A 190 1.28 16.67 15.83
CA ASP A 190 1.84 17.86 15.16
C ASP A 190 0.79 18.55 14.29
N THR A 191 0.74 19.88 14.36
CA THR A 191 -0.23 20.67 13.60
C THR A 191 0.04 20.67 12.10
N SER A 192 1.30 20.49 11.69
CA SER A 192 1.69 20.49 10.27
C SER A 192 1.55 19.10 9.65
N PRO A 193 0.79 18.96 8.55
CA PRO A 193 0.65 17.66 7.87
C PRO A 193 1.99 17.14 7.33
N ASP A 194 2.89 18.02 6.90
CA ASP A 194 4.23 17.61 6.43
C ASP A 194 5.07 16.98 7.54
N VAL A 195 4.95 17.48 8.77
CA VAL A 195 5.64 16.91 9.93
C VAL A 195 5.02 15.58 10.31
N ARG A 196 3.68 15.49 10.39
CA ARG A 196 3.00 14.21 10.65
C ARG A 196 3.37 13.15 9.62
N ARG A 197 3.40 13.52 8.34
CA ARG A 197 3.79 12.65 7.22
C ARG A 197 5.25 12.20 7.32
N ALA A 198 6.17 13.12 7.58
CA ALA A 198 7.59 12.80 7.72
C ALA A 198 7.85 11.89 8.93
N ALA A 199 7.20 12.16 10.06
CA ALA A 199 7.29 11.30 11.25
C ALA A 199 6.69 9.92 10.99
N LEU A 200 5.53 9.85 10.33
CA LEU A 200 4.90 8.59 9.95
C LEU A 200 5.80 7.73 9.05
N ALA A 201 6.42 8.34 8.04
CA ALA A 201 7.36 7.65 7.14
C ALA A 201 8.67 7.23 7.83
N ALA A 202 9.08 7.95 8.88
CA ALA A 202 10.29 7.65 9.64
C ALA A 202 10.11 6.46 10.60
N ILE A 203 8.90 6.23 11.14
CA ILE A 203 8.65 5.20 12.15
C ILE A 203 9.01 3.80 11.63
N VAL A 204 9.82 3.07 12.39
CA VAL A 204 10.01 1.63 12.16
C VAL A 204 8.71 0.90 12.50
N LEU A 205 8.18 0.16 11.53
CA LEU A 205 6.94 -0.59 11.71
C LEU A 205 7.18 -1.83 12.59
N THR A 206 6.48 -1.88 13.72
CA THR A 206 6.45 -2.99 14.68
C THR A 206 5.01 -3.19 15.15
N THR A 207 4.73 -4.25 15.90
CA THR A 207 3.40 -4.43 16.52
C THR A 207 3.04 -3.30 17.49
N PHE A 208 4.04 -2.66 18.12
CA PHE A 208 3.86 -1.53 19.02
C PHE A 208 3.53 -0.22 18.28
N THR A 209 4.16 0.01 17.11
CA THR A 209 3.99 1.25 16.34
C THR A 209 2.87 1.18 15.29
N LEU A 210 2.44 -0.02 14.90
CA LEU A 210 1.36 -0.25 13.94
C LEU A 210 0.04 0.48 14.27
N PRO A 211 -0.45 0.53 15.53
CA PRO A 211 -1.67 1.28 15.84
C PRO A 211 -1.61 2.75 15.40
N SER A 212 -0.47 3.42 15.59
CA SER A 212 -0.29 4.82 15.16
C SER A 212 -0.33 4.95 13.63
N VAL A 213 0.19 3.97 12.89
CA VAL A 213 0.12 3.96 11.41
C VAL A 213 -1.33 3.79 10.95
N VAL A 214 -2.07 2.85 11.55
CA VAL A 214 -3.49 2.62 11.22
C VAL A 214 -4.35 3.82 11.55
N GLU A 215 -4.14 4.48 12.69
CA GLU A 215 -4.84 5.73 13.03
C GLU A 215 -4.62 6.84 11.99
N ARG A 216 -3.45 6.87 11.32
CA ARG A 216 -3.16 7.83 10.26
C ARG A 216 -3.85 7.53 8.93
N CYS A 217 -4.48 6.38 8.75
CA CYS A 217 -5.38 6.13 7.62
C CYS A 217 -6.61 7.06 7.63
N ARG A 218 -6.92 7.72 8.76
CA ARG A 218 -7.99 8.73 8.89
C ARG A 218 -7.48 10.14 9.21
N ASP A 219 -6.23 10.45 8.86
CA ASP A 219 -5.70 11.80 9.05
C ASP A 219 -6.46 12.82 8.20
N VAL A 220 -6.57 14.07 8.67
CA VAL A 220 -7.22 15.17 7.93
C VAL A 220 -6.52 15.48 6.61
N SER A 221 -5.24 15.14 6.46
CA SER A 221 -4.46 15.36 5.24
C SER A 221 -4.38 14.12 4.36
N ASP A 222 -4.81 14.24 3.11
CA ASP A 222 -4.70 13.22 2.07
C ASP A 222 -3.27 12.66 1.93
N ALA A 223 -2.25 13.53 2.01
CA ALA A 223 -0.86 13.13 1.88
C ALA A 223 -0.39 12.23 3.04
N VAL A 224 -0.93 12.44 4.24
CA VAL A 224 -0.66 11.59 5.42
C VAL A 224 -1.40 10.25 5.27
N ARG A 225 -2.69 10.28 4.89
CA ARG A 225 -3.48 9.06 4.64
C ARG A 225 -2.82 8.18 3.56
N LYS A 226 -2.43 8.78 2.44
CA LYS A 226 -1.69 8.10 1.35
C LYS A 226 -0.43 7.42 1.88
N THR A 227 0.37 8.14 2.69
CA THR A 227 1.61 7.59 3.27
C THR A 227 1.33 6.41 4.21
N ALA A 228 0.25 6.47 5.01
CA ALA A 228 -0.16 5.36 5.86
C ALA A 228 -0.46 4.10 5.04
N TYR A 229 -1.29 4.21 3.99
CA TYR A 229 -1.59 3.08 3.11
C TYR A 229 -0.35 2.57 2.36
N THR A 230 0.55 3.45 1.92
CA THR A 230 1.83 3.04 1.30
C THR A 230 2.69 2.22 2.27
N ILE A 231 2.75 2.59 3.56
CA ILE A 231 3.49 1.81 4.56
C ILE A 231 2.87 0.42 4.76
N LEU A 232 1.53 0.35 4.84
CA LEU A 232 0.81 -0.92 4.99
C LEU A 232 1.00 -1.84 3.77
N ALA A 233 1.00 -1.26 2.56
CA ALA A 233 1.25 -1.96 1.30
C ALA A 233 2.68 -2.51 1.23
N ASN A 234 3.69 -1.66 1.44
CA ASN A 234 5.11 -2.03 1.34
C ASN A 234 5.52 -3.15 2.30
N ARG A 235 4.76 -3.38 3.37
CA ARG A 235 5.01 -4.41 4.38
C ARG A 235 3.99 -5.54 4.36
N ALA A 236 3.04 -5.53 3.41
CA ALA A 236 1.95 -6.49 3.29
C ALA A 236 1.28 -6.82 4.64
N VAL A 237 0.91 -5.79 5.40
CA VAL A 237 0.47 -5.96 6.79
C VAL A 237 -0.94 -6.53 6.85
N VAL A 238 -1.06 -7.86 7.02
CA VAL A 238 -2.37 -8.55 7.16
C VAL A 238 -2.54 -9.15 8.55
N ARG A 239 -1.61 -10.05 8.94
CA ARG A 239 -1.76 -10.89 10.14
C ARG A 239 -1.87 -10.10 11.46
N PRO A 240 -1.10 -9.03 11.70
CA PRO A 240 -1.19 -8.26 12.95
C PRO A 240 -2.48 -7.46 13.11
N LEU A 241 -3.27 -7.30 12.06
CA LEU A 241 -4.55 -6.59 12.09
C LEU A 241 -5.67 -7.58 12.46
N SER A 242 -6.54 -7.18 13.39
CA SER A 242 -7.80 -7.87 13.62
C SER A 242 -8.72 -7.72 12.41
N ILE A 243 -9.70 -8.62 12.27
CA ILE A 243 -10.68 -8.61 11.17
C ILE A 243 -11.39 -7.25 11.10
N ALA A 244 -11.88 -6.74 12.24
CA ALA A 244 -12.51 -5.42 12.32
C ALA A 244 -11.60 -4.28 11.82
N LYS A 245 -10.28 -4.33 12.11
CA LYS A 245 -9.33 -3.34 11.61
C LYS A 245 -9.11 -3.46 10.11
N ARG A 246 -9.04 -4.68 9.56
CA ARG A 246 -8.92 -4.91 8.11
C ARG A 246 -10.13 -4.34 7.37
N ILE A 247 -11.33 -4.60 7.89
CA ILE A 247 -12.58 -4.08 7.33
C ILE A 247 -12.58 -2.55 7.34
N ALA A 248 -12.26 -1.94 8.48
CA ALA A 248 -12.23 -0.48 8.61
C ALA A 248 -11.28 0.19 7.61
N ILE A 249 -10.03 -0.28 7.50
CA ILE A 249 -9.06 0.33 6.57
C ILE A 249 -9.39 0.07 5.10
N LEU A 250 -10.03 -1.05 4.77
CA LEU A 250 -10.50 -1.30 3.40
C LEU A 250 -11.63 -0.34 3.03
N GLN A 251 -12.62 -0.19 3.92
CA GLN A 251 -13.71 0.76 3.72
C GLN A 251 -13.17 2.18 3.59
N ASP A 252 -12.40 2.66 4.58
CA ASP A 252 -11.86 4.02 4.57
C ASP A 252 -11.00 4.31 3.34
N GLY A 253 -10.11 3.39 2.97
CA GLY A 253 -9.11 3.61 1.94
C GLY A 253 -9.65 3.49 0.53
N LEU A 254 -10.46 2.46 0.26
CA LEU A 254 -10.99 2.20 -1.07
C LEU A 254 -12.14 3.16 -1.43
N THR A 255 -12.81 3.74 -0.43
CA THR A 255 -13.83 4.79 -0.64
C THR A 255 -13.35 6.19 -0.24
N ASP A 256 -12.04 6.41 -0.09
CA ASP A 256 -11.49 7.72 0.26
C ASP A 256 -11.87 8.77 -0.80
N THR A 257 -12.09 10.03 -0.40
CA THR A 257 -12.39 11.12 -1.33
C THR A 257 -11.23 11.39 -2.30
N SER A 258 -10.00 11.16 -1.85
CA SER A 258 -8.78 11.39 -2.62
C SER A 258 -8.42 10.21 -3.51
N VAL A 259 -8.33 10.46 -4.83
CA VAL A 259 -7.93 9.44 -5.82
C VAL A 259 -6.59 8.81 -5.46
N GLU A 260 -5.67 9.62 -4.95
CA GLU A 260 -4.31 9.19 -4.63
C GLU A 260 -4.23 8.34 -3.36
N VAL A 261 -5.19 8.50 -2.45
CA VAL A 261 -5.35 7.62 -1.29
C VAL A 261 -5.99 6.31 -1.73
N ARG A 262 -7.03 6.35 -2.58
CA ARG A 262 -7.65 5.14 -3.14
C ARG A 262 -6.64 4.26 -3.88
N LYS A 263 -5.78 4.84 -4.72
CA LYS A 263 -4.69 4.11 -5.39
C LYS A 263 -3.71 3.45 -4.41
N ALA A 264 -3.37 4.14 -3.32
CA ALA A 264 -2.50 3.57 -2.29
C ALA A 264 -3.19 2.42 -1.53
N ALA A 265 -4.49 2.53 -1.26
CA ALA A 265 -5.29 1.46 -0.66
C ALA A 265 -5.44 0.26 -1.62
N GLN A 266 -5.64 0.48 -2.93
CA GLN A 266 -5.63 -0.56 -3.95
C GLN A 266 -4.28 -1.29 -3.98
N ALA A 267 -3.16 -0.57 -3.93
CA ALA A 267 -1.83 -1.17 -3.84
C ALA A 267 -1.66 -2.01 -2.56
N MET A 268 -2.26 -1.61 -1.44
CA MET A 268 -2.30 -2.42 -0.22
C MET A 268 -3.08 -3.73 -0.42
N VAL A 269 -4.24 -3.68 -1.08
CA VAL A 269 -5.03 -4.88 -1.41
C VAL A 269 -4.24 -5.84 -2.29
N VAL A 270 -3.56 -5.33 -3.33
CA VAL A 270 -2.69 -6.15 -4.19
C VAL A 270 -1.53 -6.76 -3.39
N ALA A 271 -0.91 -5.99 -2.48
CA ALA A 271 0.15 -6.50 -1.61
C ALA A 271 -0.35 -7.60 -0.66
N TRP A 272 -1.57 -7.47 -0.13
CA TRP A 272 -2.20 -8.51 0.70
C TRP A 272 -2.47 -9.78 -0.11
N PHE A 273 -3.00 -9.63 -1.33
CA PHE A 273 -3.29 -10.75 -2.21
C PHE A 273 -2.01 -11.52 -2.60
N ASN A 274 -0.95 -10.79 -2.95
CA ASN A 274 0.36 -11.40 -3.23
C ASN A 274 0.95 -12.12 -2.01
N PHE A 275 0.76 -11.58 -0.80
CA PHE A 275 1.18 -12.24 0.45
C PHE A 275 0.35 -13.49 0.78
N LEU A 276 -0.84 -13.63 0.21
CA LEU A 276 -1.76 -14.76 0.40
C LEU A 276 -1.76 -15.69 -0.83
N ASP A 277 -0.58 -15.86 -1.44
CA ASP A 277 -0.33 -16.80 -2.55
C ASP A 277 -1.25 -16.60 -3.77
N LYS A 278 -1.77 -15.38 -3.95
CA LYS A 278 -2.75 -15.03 -4.98
C LYS A 278 -3.99 -15.95 -4.95
N ASP A 279 -4.37 -16.47 -3.78
CA ASP A 279 -5.59 -17.26 -3.59
C ASP A 279 -6.73 -16.34 -3.10
N PRO A 280 -7.80 -16.16 -3.89
CA PRO A 280 -8.92 -15.29 -3.52
C PRO A 280 -9.64 -15.77 -2.26
N ILE A 281 -9.68 -17.07 -2.00
CA ILE A 281 -10.35 -17.66 -0.84
C ILE A 281 -9.51 -17.41 0.42
N LEU A 282 -8.18 -17.50 0.33
CA LEU A 282 -7.31 -17.12 1.44
C LEU A 282 -7.43 -15.64 1.78
N LEU A 283 -7.58 -14.76 0.79
CA LEU A 283 -7.84 -13.34 1.00
C LEU A 283 -9.19 -13.12 1.68
N LEU A 284 -10.25 -13.71 1.15
CA LEU A 284 -11.60 -13.56 1.68
C LEU A 284 -11.73 -14.13 3.10
N ARG A 285 -11.01 -15.20 3.46
CA ARG A 285 -10.94 -15.71 4.85
C ARG A 285 -10.25 -14.74 5.83
N ARG A 286 -9.55 -13.71 5.32
CA ARG A 286 -9.03 -12.61 6.14
C ARG A 286 -10.06 -11.51 6.34
N LEU A 287 -11.19 -11.59 5.66
CA LEU A 287 -12.31 -10.67 5.68
C LEU A 287 -13.53 -11.40 6.26
N ASP A 288 -14.36 -10.71 7.01
CA ASP A 288 -15.62 -11.27 7.51
C ASP A 288 -16.63 -11.31 6.35
N THR A 289 -16.49 -12.30 5.46
CA THR A 289 -17.29 -12.35 4.22
C THR A 289 -18.75 -12.69 4.52
N GLU A 290 -19.00 -13.47 5.57
CA GLU A 290 -20.33 -13.78 6.09
C GLU A 290 -20.99 -12.54 6.72
N GLY A 291 -20.33 -11.88 7.68
CA GLY A 291 -20.91 -10.75 8.40
C GLY A 291 -20.88 -9.42 7.64
N VAL A 292 -19.89 -9.21 6.77
CA VAL A 292 -19.66 -7.93 6.04
C VAL A 292 -19.35 -8.16 4.55
N PRO A 293 -20.24 -8.83 3.78
CA PRO A 293 -20.00 -9.19 2.38
C PRO A 293 -19.74 -7.98 1.48
N LYS A 294 -20.29 -6.82 1.81
CA LYS A 294 -20.08 -5.56 1.06
C LYS A 294 -18.61 -5.13 1.04
N THR A 295 -17.87 -5.36 2.14
CA THR A 295 -16.44 -5.03 2.18
C THR A 295 -15.60 -6.05 1.43
N SER A 296 -15.95 -7.33 1.48
CA SER A 296 -15.35 -8.36 0.63
C SER A 296 -15.56 -8.04 -0.86
N LYS A 297 -16.76 -7.60 -1.26
CA LYS A 297 -17.06 -7.17 -2.63
C LYS A 297 -16.22 -5.96 -3.04
N LEU A 298 -16.18 -4.92 -2.19
CA LEU A 298 -15.37 -3.73 -2.41
C LEU A 298 -13.88 -4.07 -2.59
N CYS A 299 -13.37 -5.02 -1.80
CA CYS A 299 -12.01 -5.52 -1.91
C CYS A 299 -11.76 -6.18 -3.27
N LEU A 300 -12.63 -7.08 -3.72
CA LEU A 300 -12.50 -7.76 -5.01
C LEU A 300 -12.65 -6.80 -6.20
N ASP A 301 -13.60 -5.85 -6.12
CA ASP A 301 -13.82 -4.83 -7.17
C ASP A 301 -12.62 -3.89 -7.34
N ASN A 302 -11.80 -3.75 -6.30
CA ASN A 302 -10.56 -3.00 -6.34
C ASN A 302 -9.32 -3.87 -6.59
N LEU A 303 -9.41 -5.19 -6.44
CA LEU A 303 -8.33 -6.13 -6.72
C LEU A 303 -8.31 -6.52 -8.19
N LEU A 304 -9.42 -7.06 -8.70
CA LEU A 304 -9.49 -7.71 -10.01
C LEU A 304 -9.09 -6.77 -11.17
N PRO A 305 -9.48 -5.48 -11.21
CA PRO A 305 -9.03 -4.57 -12.25
C PRO A 305 -7.55 -4.15 -12.15
N ASN A 306 -6.91 -4.37 -11.00
CA ASN A 306 -5.50 -4.05 -10.77
C ASN A 306 -4.57 -5.24 -11.00
N LEU A 307 -5.10 -6.42 -11.32
CA LEU A 307 -4.30 -7.55 -11.80
C LEU A 307 -4.02 -7.36 -13.29
N ASN A 308 -2.82 -7.75 -13.73
CA ASN A 308 -2.56 -7.89 -15.17
C ASN A 308 -3.34 -9.10 -15.74
N GLU A 309 -3.43 -9.20 -17.05
CA GLU A 309 -4.22 -10.24 -17.74
C GLU A 309 -3.74 -11.66 -17.39
N GLU A 310 -2.43 -11.89 -17.40
CA GLU A 310 -1.83 -13.20 -17.09
C GLU A 310 -2.16 -13.64 -15.65
N ASP A 311 -2.03 -12.73 -14.69
CA ASP A 311 -2.36 -12.96 -13.29
C ASP A 311 -3.86 -13.24 -13.12
N LEU A 312 -4.72 -12.48 -13.80
CA LEU A 312 -6.17 -12.68 -13.71
C LEU A 312 -6.58 -14.06 -14.26
N ILE A 313 -6.08 -14.44 -15.45
CA ILE A 313 -6.31 -15.76 -16.05
C ILE A 313 -5.79 -16.86 -15.11
N SER A 314 -4.57 -16.71 -14.58
CA SER A 314 -3.95 -17.68 -13.68
C SER A 314 -4.77 -17.86 -12.39
N VAL A 315 -5.22 -16.77 -11.78
CA VAL A 315 -6.04 -16.78 -10.56
C VAL A 315 -7.35 -17.53 -10.77
N ILE A 316 -8.08 -17.20 -11.85
CA ILE A 316 -9.37 -17.83 -12.15
C ILE A 316 -9.18 -19.31 -12.50
N THR A 317 -8.17 -19.63 -13.31
CA THR A 317 -7.88 -21.00 -13.75
C THR A 317 -7.51 -21.90 -12.57
N LYS A 318 -6.59 -21.44 -11.72
CA LYS A 318 -6.19 -22.17 -10.52
C LYS A 318 -7.35 -22.32 -9.54
N TRP A 319 -8.11 -21.25 -9.30
CA TRP A 319 -9.26 -21.32 -8.43
C TRP A 319 -10.32 -22.30 -8.96
N SER A 320 -10.62 -22.28 -10.26
CA SER A 320 -11.60 -23.22 -10.83
C SER A 320 -11.12 -24.67 -10.69
N ASP A 321 -9.85 -24.96 -10.97
CA ASP A 321 -9.28 -26.31 -10.84
C ASP A 321 -9.29 -26.82 -9.39
N ASP A 322 -8.95 -25.94 -8.44
CA ASP A 322 -8.83 -26.31 -7.02
C ASP A 322 -10.21 -26.43 -6.35
N TYR A 323 -11.17 -25.56 -6.68
CA TYR A 323 -12.42 -25.40 -5.93
C TYR A 323 -13.68 -25.93 -6.64
N LEU A 324 -13.70 -26.04 -7.97
CA LEU A 324 -14.86 -26.53 -8.73
C LEU A 324 -14.66 -27.96 -9.22
N ASP A 325 -15.74 -28.73 -9.30
CA ASP A 325 -15.75 -30.08 -9.89
C ASP A 325 -15.95 -30.05 -11.42
N GLU A 326 -16.06 -31.23 -12.03
CA GLU A 326 -16.28 -31.40 -13.48
C GLU A 326 -17.62 -30.81 -13.96
N LYS A 327 -18.55 -30.52 -13.05
CA LYS A 327 -19.85 -29.89 -13.35
C LYS A 327 -19.79 -28.36 -13.15
N HIS A 328 -18.61 -27.81 -12.88
CA HIS A 328 -18.36 -26.41 -12.56
C HIS A 328 -19.14 -25.91 -11.33
N ILE A 329 -19.37 -26.80 -10.35
CA ILE A 329 -19.95 -26.45 -9.04
C ILE A 329 -18.91 -26.63 -7.93
N PRO A 330 -19.00 -25.90 -6.81
CA PRO A 330 -18.05 -26.03 -5.70
C PRO A 330 -17.97 -27.48 -5.17
N LYS A 331 -16.73 -27.98 -5.03
CA LYS A 331 -16.47 -29.31 -4.44
C LYS A 331 -17.02 -29.39 -3.01
N PRO A 332 -17.57 -30.54 -2.57
CA PRO A 332 -18.17 -30.66 -1.24
C PRO A 332 -17.22 -30.28 -0.08
N ASP A 333 -15.92 -30.57 -0.18
CA ASP A 333 -14.90 -30.24 0.83
C ASP A 333 -14.38 -28.79 0.75
N ARG A 334 -14.77 -28.04 -0.28
CA ARG A 334 -14.31 -26.67 -0.57
C ARG A 334 -15.43 -25.63 -0.60
N CYS A 335 -16.67 -26.05 -0.44
CA CYS A 335 -17.86 -25.20 -0.49
C CYS A 335 -18.03 -24.38 0.81
N SER A 336 -17.19 -23.35 0.99
CA SER A 336 -17.34 -22.35 2.06
C SER A 336 -18.00 -21.06 1.56
N VAL A 337 -18.41 -20.19 2.48
CA VAL A 337 -18.99 -18.86 2.17
C VAL A 337 -18.08 -18.09 1.22
N GLU A 338 -16.77 -18.05 1.46
CA GLU A 338 -15.83 -17.35 0.60
C GLU A 338 -15.75 -17.92 -0.81
N CYS A 339 -15.86 -19.25 -0.95
CA CYS A 339 -15.82 -19.92 -2.24
C CYS A 339 -17.00 -19.52 -3.11
N VAL A 340 -18.23 -19.66 -2.59
CA VAL A 340 -19.44 -19.30 -3.34
C VAL A 340 -19.58 -17.80 -3.53
N PHE A 341 -19.08 -17.00 -2.58
CA PHE A 341 -19.00 -15.56 -2.72
C PHE A 341 -18.08 -15.16 -3.87
N PHE A 342 -16.86 -15.70 -3.91
CA PHE A 342 -15.93 -15.42 -5.00
C PHE A 342 -16.49 -15.89 -6.35
N TRP A 343 -17.06 -17.10 -6.40
CA TRP A 343 -17.71 -17.64 -7.59
C TRP A 343 -18.75 -16.69 -8.17
N ARG A 344 -19.68 -16.22 -7.34
CA ARG A 344 -20.69 -15.23 -7.74
C ARG A 344 -20.03 -13.95 -8.27
N VAL A 345 -19.09 -13.38 -7.52
CA VAL A 345 -18.47 -12.09 -7.88
C VAL A 345 -17.67 -12.17 -9.17
N ILE A 346 -16.90 -13.24 -9.39
CA ILE A 346 -16.10 -13.39 -10.59
C ILE A 346 -16.97 -13.66 -11.82
N PHE A 347 -18.07 -14.41 -11.65
CA PHE A 347 -19.04 -14.66 -12.70
C PHE A 347 -19.70 -13.35 -13.16
N GLU A 348 -20.24 -12.55 -12.22
CA GLU A 348 -20.77 -11.21 -12.52
C GLU A 348 -19.74 -10.30 -13.20
N ASN A 349 -18.47 -10.36 -12.76
CA ASN A 349 -17.41 -9.52 -13.31
C ASN A 349 -17.11 -9.87 -14.78
N LEU A 350 -17.00 -11.17 -15.08
CA LEU A 350 -16.70 -11.64 -16.43
C LEU A 350 -17.86 -11.38 -17.40
N LEU A 351 -19.12 -11.54 -16.96
CA LEU A 351 -20.28 -11.19 -17.79
C LEU A 351 -20.34 -9.68 -18.09
N LYS A 352 -20.01 -8.83 -17.11
CA LYS A 352 -19.91 -7.38 -17.35
C LYS A 352 -18.81 -7.05 -18.36
N LYS A 353 -17.66 -7.72 -18.28
CA LYS A 353 -16.56 -7.56 -19.25
C LYS A 353 -16.96 -8.05 -20.64
N GLN A 354 -17.64 -9.19 -20.74
CA GLN A 354 -18.14 -9.73 -22.01
C GLN A 354 -19.08 -8.73 -22.70
N LYS A 355 -20.09 -8.22 -21.99
CA LYS A 355 -21.03 -7.22 -22.53
C LYS A 355 -20.32 -5.94 -22.99
N ALA A 356 -19.35 -5.46 -22.22
CA ALA A 356 -18.56 -4.29 -22.60
C ALA A 356 -17.73 -4.52 -23.88
N CYS A 357 -17.22 -5.74 -24.10
CA CYS A 357 -16.56 -6.09 -25.35
C CYS A 357 -17.54 -6.12 -26.53
N GLU A 358 -18.71 -6.75 -26.37
CA GLU A 358 -19.75 -6.83 -27.40
C GLU A 358 -20.26 -5.43 -27.82
N GLU A 359 -20.51 -4.54 -26.85
CA GLU A 359 -20.92 -3.14 -27.11
C GLU A 359 -19.82 -2.33 -27.83
N SER A 360 -18.55 -2.63 -27.59
CA SER A 360 -17.44 -1.93 -28.26
C SER A 360 -17.26 -2.37 -29.72
N GLU A 361 -17.57 -3.64 -30.02
CA GLU A 361 -17.51 -4.20 -31.38
C GLU A 361 -18.68 -3.69 -32.25
N ASP A 362 -19.87 -3.52 -31.68
CA ASP A 362 -21.07 -3.07 -32.39
C ASP A 362 -21.05 -1.57 -32.72
N ASN A 363 -20.34 -0.76 -31.92
CA ASN A 363 -20.20 0.69 -32.13
C ASN A 363 -19.14 1.11 -33.17
N GLY A 364 -18.46 0.15 -33.81
CA GLY A 364 -17.58 0.43 -34.95
C GLY A 364 -16.34 1.29 -34.65
N GLU A 365 -15.91 1.41 -33.39
CA GLU A 365 -14.59 1.96 -33.05
C GLU A 365 -13.51 0.94 -33.41
N GLY A 366 -13.22 0.85 -34.71
CA GLY A 366 -12.10 0.09 -35.23
C GLY A 366 -10.81 0.45 -34.50
N SER A 367 -10.05 -0.56 -34.11
CA SER A 367 -8.81 -0.41 -33.36
C SER A 367 -7.82 0.51 -34.09
N ASP A 368 -7.79 1.78 -33.72
CA ASP A 368 -6.63 2.62 -34.00
C ASP A 368 -5.51 2.15 -33.08
N SER A 369 -4.62 1.39 -33.71
CA SER A 369 -3.38 0.87 -33.17
C SER A 369 -2.47 2.02 -32.77
N ASN A 370 -2.48 2.37 -31.47
CA ASN A 370 -1.27 2.79 -30.74
C ASN A 370 -1.51 2.93 -29.23
N GLY A 371 -1.05 1.92 -28.48
CA GLY A 371 -0.58 2.10 -27.09
C GLY A 371 -1.47 1.50 -25.98
N LYS A 372 -1.13 0.25 -25.61
CA LYS A 372 -1.58 -0.55 -24.43
C LYS A 372 -2.99 -1.16 -24.54
N SER A 373 -3.08 -2.28 -25.28
CA SER A 373 -4.14 -3.28 -25.05
C SER A 373 -3.88 -3.94 -23.70
N SER A 374 -4.64 -3.54 -22.68
CA SER A 374 -4.58 -4.10 -21.31
C SER A 374 -5.93 -4.70 -20.88
N SER A 375 -6.72 -5.19 -21.85
CA SER A 375 -7.99 -5.84 -21.60
C SER A 375 -7.98 -7.23 -22.22
N LEU A 376 -8.57 -8.19 -21.48
CA LEU A 376 -8.82 -9.54 -21.97
C LEU A 376 -9.60 -9.51 -23.28
N THR A 377 -9.25 -10.42 -24.20
CA THR A 377 -10.00 -10.61 -25.45
C THR A 377 -11.36 -11.25 -25.19
N SER A 378 -12.33 -11.05 -26.08
CA SER A 378 -13.64 -11.72 -26.03
C SER A 378 -13.50 -13.25 -25.92
N SER A 379 -12.56 -13.85 -26.67
CA SER A 379 -12.27 -15.29 -26.60
C SER A 379 -11.71 -15.75 -25.25
N GLN A 380 -10.84 -14.96 -24.61
CA GLN A 380 -10.32 -15.27 -23.27
C GLN A 380 -11.43 -15.18 -22.22
N ILE A 381 -12.30 -14.18 -22.31
CA ILE A 381 -13.45 -14.03 -21.40
C ILE A 381 -14.40 -15.22 -21.55
N ALA A 382 -14.74 -15.61 -22.78
CA ALA A 382 -15.58 -16.78 -23.05
C ALA A 382 -14.97 -18.08 -22.48
N SER A 383 -13.66 -18.29 -22.67
CA SER A 383 -12.96 -19.46 -22.10
C SER A 383 -12.98 -19.46 -20.58
N LEU A 384 -12.81 -18.31 -19.92
CA LEU A 384 -12.89 -18.22 -18.46
C LEU A 384 -14.32 -18.45 -17.95
N LEU A 385 -15.34 -17.96 -18.66
CA LEU A 385 -16.75 -18.18 -18.35
C LEU A 385 -17.11 -19.66 -18.46
N GLU A 386 -16.65 -20.36 -19.50
CA GLU A 386 -16.90 -21.79 -19.69
C GLU A 386 -16.43 -22.62 -18.50
N ARG A 387 -15.30 -22.25 -17.89
CA ARG A 387 -14.70 -22.95 -16.74
C ARG A 387 -15.43 -22.78 -15.42
N ILE A 388 -16.28 -21.75 -15.30
CA ILE A 388 -16.97 -21.41 -14.05
C ILE A 388 -18.49 -21.51 -14.17
N THR A 389 -19.01 -21.73 -15.38
CA THR A 389 -20.44 -21.77 -15.65
C THR A 389 -20.95 -23.21 -15.59
N PRO A 390 -21.78 -23.56 -14.61
CA PRO A 390 -22.45 -24.85 -14.58
C PRO A 390 -23.61 -24.86 -15.57
N ASN A 391 -23.94 -26.05 -16.09
CA ASN A 391 -25.23 -26.25 -16.73
C ASN A 391 -26.36 -26.03 -15.70
N VAL A 392 -27.47 -25.40 -16.12
CA VAL A 392 -28.67 -25.17 -15.30
C VAL A 392 -29.12 -26.42 -14.56
N THR A 393 -29.11 -27.59 -15.20
CA THR A 393 -29.49 -28.87 -14.57
C THR A 393 -28.56 -29.23 -13.40
N ASN A 394 -27.24 -29.14 -13.59
CA ASN A 394 -26.25 -29.40 -12.54
C ASN A 394 -26.35 -28.38 -11.40
N TYR A 395 -26.60 -27.11 -11.74
CA TYR A 395 -26.83 -26.05 -10.76
C TYR A 395 -28.08 -26.34 -9.92
N VAL A 396 -29.20 -26.72 -10.54
CA VAL A 396 -30.44 -27.07 -9.83
C VAL A 396 -30.22 -28.24 -8.86
N ASP A 397 -29.54 -29.30 -9.30
CA ASP A 397 -29.23 -30.46 -8.44
C ASP A 397 -28.34 -30.04 -7.26
N PHE A 398 -27.38 -29.14 -7.48
CA PHE A 398 -26.54 -28.57 -6.44
C PHE A 398 -27.34 -27.75 -5.42
N VAL A 399 -28.23 -26.84 -5.89
CA VAL A 399 -29.09 -26.04 -5.00
C VAL A 399 -30.00 -26.94 -4.17
N ILE A 400 -30.63 -27.95 -4.79
CA ILE A 400 -31.47 -28.93 -4.08
C ILE A 400 -30.67 -29.59 -2.96
N SER A 401 -29.48 -30.12 -3.27
CA SER A 401 -28.62 -30.75 -2.26
C SER A 401 -28.29 -29.79 -1.11
N ARG A 402 -28.00 -28.52 -1.39
CA ARG A 402 -27.69 -27.53 -0.35
C ARG A 402 -28.90 -27.20 0.53
N VAL A 403 -30.09 -27.04 -0.06
CA VAL A 403 -31.34 -26.83 0.70
C VAL A 403 -31.62 -28.04 1.58
N GLU A 404 -31.52 -29.26 1.05
CA GLU A 404 -31.72 -30.49 1.82
C GLU A 404 -30.73 -30.62 2.98
N CYS A 405 -29.45 -30.29 2.76
CA CYS A 405 -28.46 -30.26 3.84
C CYS A 405 -28.82 -29.25 4.92
N LEU A 406 -29.24 -28.04 4.56
CA LEU A 406 -29.67 -27.01 5.52
C LEU A 406 -30.89 -27.48 6.32
N LEU A 407 -31.91 -28.04 5.65
CA LEU A 407 -33.10 -28.57 6.32
C LEU A 407 -32.74 -29.74 7.24
N ALA A 408 -31.75 -30.56 6.91
CA ALA A 408 -31.26 -31.62 7.78
C ALA A 408 -30.56 -31.04 9.02
N LEU A 409 -29.74 -30.00 8.88
CA LEU A 409 -29.10 -29.30 10.00
C LEU A 409 -30.14 -28.68 10.95
N LEU A 410 -31.13 -27.97 10.39
CA LEU A 410 -32.22 -27.36 11.16
C LEU A 410 -33.11 -28.37 11.90
N ARG A 411 -33.19 -29.61 11.41
CA ARG A 411 -33.90 -30.70 12.11
C ARG A 411 -33.06 -31.34 13.20
N ALA A 412 -31.74 -31.40 13.01
CA ALA A 412 -30.81 -32.06 13.90
C ALA A 412 -30.47 -31.20 15.12
N ASP A 413 -30.45 -29.87 14.97
CA ASP A 413 -30.06 -28.95 16.03
C ASP A 413 -31.25 -28.11 16.51
N VAL A 414 -31.46 -28.08 17.82
CA VAL A 414 -32.52 -27.29 18.47
C VAL A 414 -32.07 -25.83 18.63
N ASP A 415 -30.75 -25.61 18.68
CA ASP A 415 -30.14 -24.29 18.77
C ASP A 415 -29.56 -23.88 17.40
N TYR A 416 -29.90 -22.68 16.95
CA TYR A 416 -29.38 -22.11 15.70
C TYR A 416 -27.88 -21.80 15.84
N ASN A 417 -27.04 -22.75 15.43
CA ASN A 417 -25.60 -22.74 15.64
C ASN A 417 -24.81 -22.12 14.45
N GLU A 418 -23.50 -21.95 14.62
CA GLU A 418 -22.61 -21.39 13.58
C GLU A 418 -22.64 -22.17 12.26
N ASN A 419 -22.82 -23.50 12.29
CA ASN A 419 -22.88 -24.31 11.07
C ASN A 419 -24.17 -24.05 10.27
N VAL A 420 -25.29 -23.78 10.95
CA VAL A 420 -26.54 -23.39 10.29
C VAL A 420 -26.38 -22.02 9.65
N MET A 421 -25.79 -21.05 10.38
CA MET A 421 -25.50 -19.71 9.85
C MET A 421 -24.62 -19.76 8.60
N GLU A 422 -23.54 -20.53 8.64
CA GLU A 422 -22.63 -20.70 7.50
C GLU A 422 -23.37 -21.37 6.32
N ALA A 423 -24.13 -22.45 6.56
CA ALA A 423 -24.88 -23.15 5.52
C ALA A 423 -25.95 -22.27 4.87
N GLU A 424 -26.66 -21.45 5.67
CA GLU A 424 -27.59 -20.45 5.15
C GLU A 424 -26.87 -19.42 4.28
N CYS A 425 -25.76 -18.83 4.77
CA CYS A 425 -25.01 -17.83 4.03
C CYS A 425 -24.44 -18.38 2.71
N VAL A 426 -23.94 -19.62 2.71
CA VAL A 426 -23.53 -20.32 1.49
C VAL A 426 -24.69 -20.39 0.51
N LEU A 427 -25.87 -20.82 0.98
CA LEU A 427 -27.04 -20.97 0.14
C LEU A 427 -27.55 -19.64 -0.41
N GLU A 428 -27.52 -18.55 0.36
CA GLU A 428 -27.82 -17.20 -0.14
C GLU A 428 -26.96 -16.84 -1.36
N HIS A 429 -25.65 -17.03 -1.27
CA HIS A 429 -24.74 -16.74 -2.37
C HIS A 429 -24.94 -17.68 -3.56
N VAL A 430 -25.18 -18.97 -3.32
CA VAL A 430 -25.48 -19.93 -4.38
C VAL A 430 -26.76 -19.51 -5.12
N LEU A 431 -27.84 -19.17 -4.42
CA LEU A 431 -29.09 -18.72 -5.03
C LEU A 431 -28.87 -17.49 -5.92
N MET A 432 -28.05 -16.53 -5.47
CA MET A 432 -27.71 -15.34 -6.26
C MET A 432 -26.89 -15.63 -7.53
N VAL A 433 -26.19 -16.77 -7.62
CA VAL A 433 -25.49 -17.16 -8.87
C VAL A 433 -26.48 -17.33 -10.03
N SER A 434 -27.72 -17.73 -9.76
CA SER A 434 -28.76 -17.84 -10.80
C SER A 434 -29.06 -16.53 -11.53
N GLU A 435 -28.74 -15.37 -10.96
CA GLU A 435 -28.85 -14.09 -11.64
C GLU A 435 -27.91 -14.00 -12.85
N SER A 436 -26.75 -14.64 -12.76
CA SER A 436 -25.71 -14.67 -13.79
C SER A 436 -25.85 -15.85 -14.77
N LEU A 437 -26.61 -16.88 -14.42
CA LEU A 437 -26.81 -18.03 -15.31
C LEU A 437 -27.68 -17.67 -16.52
N ASP A 438 -27.27 -18.23 -17.67
CA ASP A 438 -28.14 -18.33 -18.84
C ASP A 438 -29.19 -19.41 -18.58
N LEU A 439 -30.45 -18.98 -18.52
CA LEU A 439 -31.60 -19.84 -18.22
C LEU A 439 -32.38 -20.17 -19.51
N SER A 440 -31.73 -20.15 -20.67
CA SER A 440 -32.34 -20.50 -21.96
C SER A 440 -32.67 -22.00 -22.10
N ASP A 441 -32.03 -22.87 -21.31
CA ASP A 441 -32.40 -24.30 -21.24
C ASP A 441 -33.75 -24.50 -20.57
N GLU A 442 -34.77 -24.81 -21.37
CA GLU A 442 -36.15 -24.97 -20.90
C GLU A 442 -36.30 -26.07 -19.85
N PHE A 443 -35.54 -27.16 -19.96
CA PHE A 443 -35.66 -28.27 -19.01
C PHE A 443 -35.11 -27.87 -17.63
N GLY A 444 -33.88 -27.35 -17.58
CA GLY A 444 -33.29 -26.84 -16.35
C GLY A 444 -34.09 -25.68 -15.74
N ARG A 445 -34.57 -24.75 -16.58
CA ARG A 445 -35.37 -23.59 -16.17
C ARG A 445 -36.69 -24.01 -15.49
N ARG A 446 -37.44 -24.96 -16.08
CA ARG A 446 -38.67 -25.49 -15.48
C ARG A 446 -38.40 -26.20 -14.16
N ARG A 447 -37.36 -27.05 -14.12
CA ARG A 447 -36.97 -27.72 -12.87
C ARG A 447 -36.62 -26.71 -11.77
N LEU A 448 -35.88 -25.64 -12.10
CA LEU A 448 -35.55 -24.59 -11.13
C LEU A 448 -36.81 -23.88 -10.62
N LEU A 449 -37.77 -23.58 -11.50
CA LEU A 449 -39.04 -22.95 -11.12
C LEU A 449 -39.86 -23.83 -10.18
N ASP A 450 -39.95 -25.14 -10.47
CA ASP A 450 -40.72 -26.09 -9.66
C ASP A 450 -40.15 -26.23 -8.24
N VAL A 451 -38.82 -26.31 -8.10
CA VAL A 451 -38.18 -26.39 -6.78
C VAL A 451 -38.31 -25.08 -6.00
N VAL A 452 -38.16 -23.92 -6.67
CA VAL A 452 -38.34 -22.61 -6.02
C VAL A 452 -39.77 -22.43 -5.53
N ARG A 453 -40.78 -22.80 -6.32
CA ARG A 453 -42.20 -22.79 -5.90
C ARG A 453 -42.41 -23.67 -4.66
N THR A 454 -41.81 -24.86 -4.66
CA THR A 454 -41.89 -25.80 -3.53
C THR A 454 -41.25 -25.22 -2.27
N TRP A 455 -40.09 -24.58 -2.38
CA TRP A 455 -39.40 -23.98 -1.24
C TRP A 455 -40.09 -22.73 -0.70
N LEU A 456 -40.69 -21.89 -1.56
CA LEU A 456 -41.44 -20.71 -1.13
C LEU A 456 -42.67 -21.05 -0.28
N VAL A 457 -43.27 -22.22 -0.47
CA VAL A 457 -44.42 -22.70 0.35
C VAL A 457 -44.01 -23.66 1.47
N CYS A 458 -42.73 -23.98 1.60
CA CYS A 458 -42.21 -24.92 2.59
C CYS A 458 -41.93 -24.19 3.92
N PRO A 459 -42.67 -24.47 5.00
CA PRO A 459 -42.51 -23.75 6.27
C PRO A 459 -41.18 -24.05 6.98
N GLN A 460 -40.46 -25.09 6.56
CA GLN A 460 -39.14 -25.42 7.10
C GLN A 460 -38.01 -24.64 6.44
N VAL A 461 -38.23 -24.02 5.28
CA VAL A 461 -37.22 -23.20 4.61
C VAL A 461 -37.08 -21.87 5.36
N PRO A 462 -35.86 -21.47 5.77
CA PRO A 462 -35.64 -20.22 6.49
C PRO A 462 -36.14 -18.97 5.75
N ALA A 463 -36.73 -18.05 6.50
CA ALA A 463 -37.25 -16.78 5.97
C ALA A 463 -36.15 -15.86 5.40
N SER A 464 -34.89 -16.03 5.85
CA SER A 464 -33.70 -15.37 5.28
C SER A 464 -33.58 -15.62 3.77
N LEU A 465 -33.97 -16.81 3.31
CA LEU A 465 -33.87 -17.21 1.90
C LEU A 465 -35.01 -16.70 1.03
N THR A 466 -36.15 -16.30 1.62
CA THR A 466 -37.37 -15.94 0.88
C THR A 466 -37.13 -14.83 -0.13
N LYS A 467 -36.33 -13.81 0.22
CA LYS A 467 -35.99 -12.72 -0.69
C LYS A 467 -35.35 -13.26 -1.98
N TYR A 468 -34.30 -14.07 -1.84
CA TYR A 468 -33.57 -14.61 -2.99
C TYR A 468 -34.42 -15.57 -3.81
N LEU A 469 -35.23 -16.41 -3.15
CA LEU A 469 -36.16 -17.31 -3.84
C LEU A 469 -37.22 -16.54 -4.66
N LEU A 470 -37.76 -15.43 -4.14
CA LEU A 470 -38.68 -14.58 -4.87
C LEU A 470 -38.02 -13.88 -6.06
N GLU A 471 -36.78 -13.39 -5.91
CA GLU A 471 -36.01 -12.80 -7.00
C GLU A 471 -35.83 -13.81 -8.16
N ILE A 472 -35.51 -15.07 -7.83
CA ILE A 472 -35.42 -16.15 -8.83
C ILE A 472 -36.78 -16.44 -9.46
N TYR A 473 -37.82 -16.57 -8.64
CA TYR A 473 -39.17 -16.85 -9.12
C TYR A 473 -39.63 -15.81 -10.15
N PHE A 474 -39.50 -14.52 -9.85
CA PHE A 474 -39.91 -13.47 -10.76
C PHE A 474 -39.09 -13.46 -12.04
N LYS A 475 -37.76 -13.68 -11.96
CA LYS A 475 -36.89 -13.80 -13.14
C LYS A 475 -37.33 -14.95 -14.06
N LEU A 476 -37.73 -16.08 -13.48
CA LEU A 476 -38.16 -17.27 -14.22
C LEU A 476 -39.55 -17.12 -14.84
N GLU A 477 -40.49 -16.43 -14.17
CA GLU A 477 -41.83 -16.16 -14.70
C GLU A 477 -41.82 -15.10 -15.80
N THR A 478 -40.99 -14.05 -15.70
CA THR A 478 -40.88 -13.04 -16.76
C THR A 478 -40.28 -13.58 -18.07
N ASN A 479 -39.51 -14.67 -18.00
CA ASN A 479 -38.97 -15.38 -19.16
C ASN A 479 -39.95 -16.40 -19.76
N VAL A 480 -41.20 -16.46 -19.29
CA VAL A 480 -42.26 -17.22 -19.97
C VAL A 480 -42.85 -16.31 -21.04
N ASP A 481 -42.57 -16.62 -22.31
CA ASP A 481 -43.31 -16.08 -23.46
C ASP A 481 -44.82 -16.14 -23.15
N LEU A 482 -45.48 -14.97 -23.14
CA LEU A 482 -46.94 -14.83 -23.03
C LEU A 482 -47.68 -15.35 -24.29
N SER A 483 -47.14 -16.34 -25.00
CA SER A 483 -47.65 -16.83 -26.28
C SER A 483 -48.45 -18.13 -26.20
N GLU A 484 -48.64 -18.72 -25.01
CA GLU A 484 -49.66 -19.77 -24.84
C GLU A 484 -50.96 -19.18 -24.28
N PRO A 485 -52.05 -19.13 -25.07
CA PRO A 485 -53.35 -18.78 -24.54
C PRO A 485 -53.79 -19.91 -23.60
N ALA A 486 -54.26 -19.55 -22.42
CA ALA A 486 -54.96 -20.47 -21.52
C ALA A 486 -56.05 -21.19 -22.32
N ILE A 487 -55.88 -22.50 -22.55
CA ILE A 487 -56.95 -23.36 -23.03
C ILE A 487 -57.81 -23.71 -21.82
N ILE A 488 -58.89 -22.94 -21.69
CA ILE A 488 -60.19 -23.16 -21.01
C ILE A 488 -60.15 -23.52 -19.52
#